data_AF-A0A967D034-F1
#
_entry.id   AF-A0A967D034-F1
#
_cell.length_a   1.000
_cell.length_b   1.000
_cell.length_c   1.000
_cell.angle_alpha   90.00
_cell.angle_beta   90.00
_cell.angle_gamma   90.00
#
_symmetry.space_group_name_H-M   'P 1'
#
loop_
_entity.id
_entity.type
_entity.pdbx_description
1 polymer ?
#
loop_
_entity_poly.entity_id
_entity_poly.type
_entity_poly.pdbx_seq_one_letter_code
_entity_poly.pdbx_strand_id
1 'polypeptide(L)'
;ARVFVNRVWTHHFGRGLVATPSDFGLRSEPPSHPELLDWLAATFMERGWSVKELHRLVVNSRAYRLASPGPADAELVAALAEADPDNRLLCRANRRRLDFESMRDAMLLAAGRLDDAIGGRPVDLSAEPYSNRRTIYGFIDRLNLDPMYTTFDFASPDVTAAERPTTTVPQQALFGMNHPFVLEQARAIAARGLVEAAEGEDVAVAEAIYHAVYGRPALPAEVKTTVAYVRSLPKVADTIGSVWQYGYGDPEATPGTVARFRPLPYFDGQNYQGSAAFPDPRLFHLRLTATGGHPGRGSVAIIRRWVAPRDASIQIRGELAHLRDRGDGVEGQILHVHRPAAGAATSKRIGSWKVFNDKQPTTIDSLVVRRGDAIDFVVGSAGNSSSDSFGWSPTISVAKNETAQPGANAAGQQWAAARDFGPPPPPPLSPWEQVAQALLLTNEFWFLD
;
A
#
# COMPACT_ATOMS: atom_id res chain seq x y z
N ALA A 1 4.40 -43.32 -12.61
CA ALA A 1 4.58 -42.35 -13.73
C ALA A 1 3.30 -41.56 -14.04
N ARG A 2 2.18 -42.19 -14.45
CA ARG A 2 0.92 -41.50 -14.83
C ARG A 2 0.45 -40.42 -13.85
N VAL A 3 0.37 -40.74 -12.55
CA VAL A 3 -0.04 -39.79 -11.50
C VAL A 3 0.86 -38.54 -11.47
N PHE A 4 2.18 -38.74 -11.52
CA PHE A 4 3.15 -37.64 -11.49
C PHE A 4 3.07 -36.75 -12.74
N VAL A 5 3.00 -37.38 -13.91
CA VAL A 5 2.81 -36.67 -15.19
C VAL A 5 1.52 -35.86 -15.18
N ASN A 6 0.42 -36.44 -14.70
CA ASN A 6 -0.85 -35.72 -14.58
C ASN A 6 -0.72 -34.50 -13.67
N ARG A 7 0.04 -34.61 -12.57
CA ARG A 7 0.28 -33.48 -11.67
C ARG A 7 1.08 -32.37 -12.33
N VAL A 8 2.16 -32.71 -13.05
CA VAL A 8 2.93 -31.73 -13.84
C VAL A 8 2.07 -31.09 -14.91
N TRP A 9 1.21 -31.86 -15.57
CA TRP A 9 0.24 -31.36 -16.54
C TRP A 9 -0.74 -30.36 -15.91
N THR A 10 -1.33 -30.70 -14.75
CA THR A 10 -2.23 -29.80 -14.01
C THR A 10 -1.57 -28.47 -13.68
N HIS A 11 -0.30 -28.47 -13.26
CA HIS A 11 0.42 -27.21 -12.96
C HIS A 11 0.60 -26.30 -14.18
N HIS A 12 0.71 -26.88 -15.39
CA HIS A 12 0.87 -26.14 -16.63
C HIS A 12 -0.46 -25.71 -17.26
N PHE A 13 -1.47 -26.58 -17.26
CA PHE A 13 -2.74 -26.37 -17.96
C PHE A 13 -3.92 -26.02 -17.04
N GLY A 14 -3.70 -25.95 -15.72
CA GLY A 14 -4.73 -25.70 -14.70
C GLY A 14 -5.62 -26.90 -14.38
N ARG A 15 -5.86 -27.79 -15.36
CA ARG A 15 -6.64 -29.02 -15.21
C ARG A 15 -5.84 -30.22 -15.68
N GLY A 16 -5.88 -31.32 -14.91
CA GLY A 16 -5.22 -32.57 -15.26
C GLY A 16 -5.90 -33.29 -16.43
N LEU A 17 -5.15 -34.18 -17.09
CA LEU A 17 -5.73 -35.15 -18.04
C LEU A 17 -6.71 -36.08 -17.32
N VAL A 18 -6.41 -36.44 -16.08
CA VAL A 18 -7.36 -36.96 -15.10
C VAL A 18 -7.69 -35.83 -14.13
N ALA A 19 -8.98 -35.54 -13.96
CA ALA A 19 -9.43 -34.39 -13.17
C ALA A 19 -8.98 -34.47 -11.71
N THR A 20 -8.94 -35.67 -11.13
CA THR A 20 -8.51 -35.94 -9.76
C THR A 20 -6.99 -36.14 -9.69
N PRO A 21 -6.19 -35.19 -9.17
CA PRO A 21 -4.73 -35.28 -9.24
C PRO A 21 -4.14 -36.42 -8.40
N SER A 22 -4.85 -36.83 -7.34
CA SER A 22 -4.39 -37.85 -6.37
C SER A 22 -5.19 -39.15 -6.38
N ASP A 23 -6.24 -39.27 -7.21
CA ASP A 23 -7.08 -40.47 -7.28
C ASP A 23 -7.22 -40.94 -8.73
N PHE A 24 -6.66 -42.12 -9.01
CA PHE A 24 -6.68 -42.83 -10.29
C PHE A 24 -7.46 -44.16 -10.17
N GLY A 25 -8.31 -44.28 -9.14
CA GLY A 25 -9.07 -45.49 -8.87
C GLY A 25 -10.10 -45.81 -9.95
N LEU A 26 -10.65 -47.03 -9.91
CA LEU A 26 -11.66 -47.50 -10.88
C LEU A 26 -12.97 -46.68 -10.90
N ARG A 27 -13.14 -45.77 -9.92
CA ARG A 27 -14.28 -44.87 -9.80
C ARG A 27 -13.97 -43.44 -10.25
N SER A 28 -12.74 -43.12 -10.63
CA SER A 28 -12.41 -41.82 -11.21
C SER A 28 -12.91 -41.74 -12.64
N GLU A 29 -13.21 -40.53 -13.10
CA GLU A 29 -13.47 -40.32 -14.53
C GLU A 29 -12.28 -40.78 -15.38
N PRO A 30 -12.53 -41.33 -16.58
CA PRO A 30 -11.44 -41.67 -17.49
C PRO A 30 -10.67 -40.42 -17.92
N PRO A 31 -9.36 -40.56 -18.23
CA PRO A 31 -8.57 -39.45 -18.74
C PRO A 31 -9.20 -38.81 -19.98
N SER A 32 -9.09 -37.49 -20.12
CA SER A 32 -9.49 -36.79 -21.35
C SER A 32 -8.73 -37.29 -22.59
N HIS A 33 -7.44 -37.58 -22.42
CA HIS A 33 -6.56 -38.09 -23.48
C HIS A 33 -5.75 -39.29 -22.97
N PRO A 34 -6.31 -40.51 -23.00
CA PRO A 34 -5.67 -41.69 -22.41
C PRO A 34 -4.34 -42.05 -23.08
N GLU A 35 -4.28 -42.01 -24.42
CA GLU A 35 -3.07 -42.32 -25.17
C GLU A 35 -1.94 -41.30 -24.90
N LEU A 36 -2.30 -40.01 -24.79
CA LEU A 36 -1.35 -38.96 -24.46
C LEU A 36 -0.77 -39.15 -23.05
N LEU A 37 -1.62 -39.45 -22.08
CA LEU A 37 -1.19 -39.71 -20.70
C LEU A 37 -0.22 -40.90 -20.65
N ASP A 38 -0.53 -41.96 -21.40
CA ASP A 38 0.29 -43.17 -21.47
C ASP A 38 1.63 -42.90 -22.12
N TRP A 39 1.63 -42.20 -23.24
CA TRP A 39 2.83 -41.80 -23.95
C TRP A 39 3.73 -40.90 -23.09
N LEU A 40 3.16 -39.88 -22.42
CA LEU A 40 3.93 -39.02 -21.51
C LEU A 40 4.50 -39.81 -20.32
N ALA A 41 3.72 -40.74 -19.76
CA ALA A 41 4.16 -41.58 -18.65
C ALA A 41 5.29 -42.52 -19.05
N ALA A 42 5.20 -43.19 -20.20
CA ALA A 42 6.25 -44.03 -20.75
C ALA A 42 7.52 -43.21 -21.04
N THR A 43 7.37 -42.10 -21.75
CA THR A 43 8.48 -41.19 -22.09
C THR A 43 9.19 -40.66 -20.84
N PHE A 44 8.45 -40.33 -19.78
CA PHE A 44 9.03 -39.87 -18.51
C PHE A 44 9.89 -40.95 -17.86
N MET A 45 9.48 -42.21 -17.89
CA MET A 45 10.26 -43.33 -17.35
C MET A 45 11.49 -43.63 -18.22
N GLU A 46 11.32 -43.64 -19.55
CA GLU A 46 12.40 -43.88 -20.51
C GLU A 46 13.51 -42.82 -20.43
N ARG A 47 13.15 -41.56 -20.15
CA ARG A 47 14.08 -40.44 -19.97
C ARG A 47 14.60 -40.32 -18.52
N GLY A 48 14.67 -41.43 -17.80
CA GLY A 48 15.29 -41.51 -16.48
C GLY A 48 14.57 -40.68 -15.42
N TRP A 49 13.25 -40.49 -15.53
CA TRP A 49 12.43 -39.74 -14.57
C TRP A 49 12.86 -38.27 -14.41
N SER A 50 13.46 -37.69 -15.46
CA SER A 50 13.90 -36.29 -15.46
C SER A 50 12.72 -35.32 -15.49
N VAL A 51 12.43 -34.70 -14.35
CA VAL A 51 11.34 -33.71 -14.21
C VAL A 51 11.59 -32.51 -15.12
N LYS A 52 12.85 -32.05 -15.24
CA LYS A 52 13.24 -30.93 -16.12
C LYS A 52 12.95 -31.22 -17.58
N GLU A 53 13.20 -32.44 -18.05
CA GLU A 53 12.88 -32.82 -19.44
C GLU A 53 11.38 -32.93 -19.66
N LEU A 54 10.61 -33.43 -18.69
CA LEU A 54 9.15 -33.46 -18.77
C LEU A 54 8.57 -32.04 -18.89
N HIS A 55 9.01 -31.09 -18.06
CA HIS A 55 8.61 -29.68 -18.20
C HIS A 55 8.97 -29.15 -19.59
N ARG A 56 10.21 -29.38 -20.06
CA ARG A 56 10.66 -28.92 -21.38
C ARG A 56 9.82 -29.51 -22.51
N LEU A 57 9.42 -30.77 -22.42
CA LEU A 57 8.56 -31.42 -23.41
C LEU A 57 7.19 -30.75 -23.46
N VAL A 58 6.57 -30.50 -22.31
CA VAL A 58 5.25 -29.87 -22.21
C VAL A 58 5.27 -28.44 -22.72
N VAL A 59 6.20 -27.60 -22.24
CA VAL A 59 6.21 -26.16 -22.58
C VAL A 59 6.59 -25.88 -24.04
N ASN A 60 7.27 -26.82 -24.72
CA ASN A 60 7.57 -26.70 -26.15
C ASN A 60 6.46 -27.29 -27.06
N SER A 61 5.43 -27.92 -26.49
CA SER A 61 4.31 -28.45 -27.26
C SER A 61 3.53 -27.34 -27.97
N ARG A 62 2.79 -27.69 -29.03
CA ARG A 62 1.84 -26.75 -29.65
C ARG A 62 0.72 -26.39 -28.68
N ALA A 63 0.21 -27.38 -27.93
CA ALA A 63 -0.90 -27.19 -26.99
C ALA A 63 -0.59 -26.14 -25.92
N TYR A 64 0.63 -26.15 -25.35
CA TYR A 64 1.05 -25.15 -24.37
C TYR A 64 1.21 -23.74 -24.94
N ARG A 65 1.52 -23.63 -26.25
CA ARG A 65 1.76 -22.35 -26.94
C ARG A 65 0.51 -21.76 -27.61
N LEU A 66 -0.67 -22.34 -27.38
CA LEU A 66 -1.93 -21.74 -27.82
C LEU A 66 -2.25 -20.49 -26.99
N ALA A 67 -2.97 -19.54 -27.57
CA ALA A 67 -3.42 -18.34 -26.87
C ALA A 67 -4.84 -18.51 -26.31
N SER A 68 -5.16 -17.89 -25.17
CA SER A 68 -6.48 -17.94 -24.53
C SER A 68 -7.65 -17.35 -25.33
N PRO A 69 -7.47 -16.31 -26.18
CA PRO A 69 -8.54 -15.89 -27.08
C PRO A 69 -8.99 -16.99 -28.05
N GLY A 70 -8.12 -17.97 -28.33
CA GLY A 70 -8.40 -19.06 -29.25
C GLY A 70 -8.25 -18.66 -30.73
N PRO A 71 -8.87 -19.41 -31.65
CA PRO A 71 -8.86 -19.10 -33.08
C PRO A 71 -9.45 -17.72 -33.39
N ALA A 72 -8.98 -17.08 -34.47
CA ALA A 72 -9.48 -15.77 -34.91
C ALA A 72 -10.92 -15.80 -35.46
N ASP A 73 -11.42 -16.98 -35.82
CA ASP A 73 -12.77 -17.18 -36.34
C ASP A 73 -13.79 -17.23 -35.19
N ALA A 74 -14.64 -16.22 -35.12
CA ALA A 74 -15.64 -16.06 -34.07
C ALA A 74 -16.73 -17.15 -34.11
N GLU A 75 -17.11 -17.65 -35.29
CA GLU A 75 -18.09 -18.73 -35.42
C GLU A 75 -17.52 -20.03 -34.90
N LEU A 76 -16.25 -20.31 -35.22
CA LEU A 76 -15.53 -21.46 -34.69
C LEU A 76 -15.39 -21.39 -33.17
N VAL A 77 -15.07 -20.22 -32.61
CA VAL A 77 -14.99 -20.03 -31.15
C VAL A 77 -16.33 -20.32 -30.48
N ALA A 78 -17.43 -19.86 -31.05
CA ALA A 78 -18.77 -20.14 -30.53
C ALA A 78 -19.11 -21.63 -30.58
N ALA A 79 -18.84 -22.29 -31.71
CA ALA A 79 -19.07 -23.73 -31.86
C ALA A 79 -18.22 -24.57 -30.89
N LEU A 80 -16.95 -24.19 -30.68
CA LEU A 80 -16.06 -24.85 -29.71
C LEU A 80 -16.54 -24.65 -28.26
N ALA A 81 -17.02 -23.45 -27.92
CA ALA A 81 -17.55 -23.17 -26.60
C ALA A 81 -18.86 -23.95 -26.29
N GLU A 82 -19.64 -24.29 -27.32
CA GLU A 82 -20.82 -25.14 -27.18
C GLU A 82 -20.43 -26.63 -27.07
N ALA A 83 -19.47 -27.09 -27.88
CA ALA A 83 -19.05 -28.48 -27.92
C ALA A 83 -18.20 -28.92 -26.71
N ASP A 84 -17.33 -28.04 -26.22
CA ASP A 84 -16.46 -28.28 -25.06
C ASP A 84 -16.36 -27.01 -24.19
N PRO A 85 -17.40 -26.71 -23.40
CA PRO A 85 -17.46 -25.49 -22.59
C PRO A 85 -16.29 -25.34 -21.60
N ASP A 86 -15.78 -26.48 -21.11
CA ASP A 86 -14.67 -26.56 -20.15
C ASP A 86 -13.29 -26.51 -20.82
N ASN A 87 -13.24 -26.49 -22.15
CA ASN A 87 -12.01 -26.61 -22.94
C ASN A 87 -11.13 -27.79 -22.49
N ARG A 88 -11.76 -28.93 -22.18
CA ARG A 88 -11.12 -30.19 -21.77
C ARG A 88 -10.22 -30.76 -22.87
N LEU A 89 -10.51 -30.47 -24.13
CA LEU A 89 -9.78 -30.90 -25.32
C LEU A 89 -8.69 -29.90 -25.77
N LEU A 90 -8.53 -28.79 -25.05
CA LEU A 90 -7.43 -27.82 -25.22
C LEU A 90 -7.34 -27.23 -26.64
N CYS A 91 -8.46 -26.72 -27.16
CA CYS A 91 -8.49 -25.99 -28.42
C CYS A 91 -7.87 -24.58 -28.30
N ARG A 92 -7.69 -24.10 -27.07
CA ARG A 92 -7.04 -22.84 -26.68
C ARG A 92 -6.35 -22.99 -25.32
N ALA A 93 -5.54 -22.00 -24.92
CA ALA A 93 -5.03 -21.96 -23.55
C ALA A 93 -6.15 -21.63 -22.55
N ASN A 94 -6.05 -22.22 -21.34
CA ASN A 94 -6.94 -21.91 -20.24
C ASN A 94 -6.32 -20.79 -19.42
N ARG A 95 -7.08 -19.72 -19.21
CA ARG A 95 -6.66 -18.63 -18.32
C ARG A 95 -6.50 -19.17 -16.91
N ARG A 96 -5.32 -18.95 -16.32
CA ARG A 96 -4.98 -19.45 -14.98
C ARG A 96 -4.49 -18.31 -14.13
N ARG A 97 -5.11 -18.13 -12.96
CA ARG A 97 -4.66 -17.15 -11.98
C ARG A 97 -3.29 -17.54 -11.44
N LEU A 98 -2.41 -16.56 -11.26
CA LEU A 98 -1.17 -16.73 -10.53
C LEU A 98 -1.46 -17.05 -9.06
N ASP A 99 -0.71 -17.99 -8.51
CA ASP A 99 -0.68 -18.20 -7.06
C ASP A 99 0.10 -17.08 -6.37
N PHE A 100 0.04 -17.05 -5.02
CA PHE A 100 0.71 -16.03 -4.23
C PHE A 100 2.20 -15.89 -4.58
N GLU A 101 2.89 -17.02 -4.68
CA GLU A 101 4.33 -17.05 -4.93
C GLU A 101 4.67 -16.50 -6.31
N SER A 102 3.96 -16.93 -7.34
CA SER A 102 4.19 -16.46 -8.72
C SER A 102 3.78 -15.00 -8.88
N MET A 103 2.66 -14.59 -8.28
CA MET A 103 2.19 -13.20 -8.30
C MET A 103 3.22 -12.27 -7.65
N ARG A 104 3.68 -12.61 -6.45
CA ARG A 104 4.66 -11.79 -5.71
C ARG A 104 6.01 -11.75 -6.43
N ASP A 105 6.49 -12.88 -6.93
CA ASP A 105 7.74 -12.94 -7.71
C ASP A 105 7.61 -12.16 -9.03
N ALA A 106 6.44 -12.18 -9.68
CA ALA A 106 6.18 -11.37 -10.87
C ALA A 106 6.21 -9.86 -10.58
N MET A 107 5.66 -9.42 -9.44
CA MET A 107 5.73 -8.00 -9.03
C MET A 107 7.18 -7.56 -8.81
N LEU A 108 7.98 -8.39 -8.15
CA LEU A 108 9.42 -8.15 -7.95
C LEU A 108 10.20 -8.16 -9.26
N LEU A 109 9.86 -9.06 -10.18
CA LEU A 109 10.48 -9.16 -11.49
C LEU A 109 10.19 -7.91 -12.34
N ALA A 110 8.93 -7.49 -12.40
CA ALA A 110 8.52 -6.27 -13.10
C ALA A 110 9.24 -5.03 -12.55
N ALA A 111 9.37 -4.95 -11.23
CA ALA A 111 10.12 -3.91 -10.53
C ALA A 111 11.64 -3.99 -10.72
N GLY A 112 12.18 -5.06 -11.32
CA GLY A 112 13.62 -5.28 -11.46
C GLY A 112 14.33 -5.51 -10.11
N ARG A 113 13.59 -5.98 -9.10
CA ARG A 113 14.07 -6.14 -7.73
C ARG A 113 14.25 -7.59 -7.30
N LEU A 114 13.73 -8.56 -8.06
CA LEU A 114 13.76 -9.98 -7.69
C LEU A 114 15.19 -10.47 -7.43
N ASP A 115 15.43 -10.99 -6.23
CA ASP A 115 16.65 -11.71 -5.87
C ASP A 115 16.48 -13.21 -6.19
N ASP A 116 17.28 -13.69 -7.15
CA ASP A 116 17.25 -15.04 -7.70
C ASP A 116 18.20 -16.03 -6.98
N ALA A 117 18.84 -15.60 -5.89
CA ALA A 117 19.75 -16.44 -5.13
C ALA A 117 19.11 -17.78 -4.69
N ILE A 118 19.85 -18.87 -4.91
CA ILE A 118 19.39 -20.23 -4.64
C ILE A 118 19.88 -20.71 -3.27
N GLY A 119 18.96 -21.23 -2.45
CA GLY A 119 19.25 -21.76 -1.10
C GLY A 119 19.56 -20.69 -0.07
N GLY A 120 19.75 -21.08 1.20
CA GLY A 120 19.99 -20.16 2.32
C GLY A 120 18.85 -20.14 3.35
N ARG A 121 18.95 -19.27 4.36
CA ARG A 121 17.96 -19.19 5.44
C ARG A 121 16.62 -18.62 4.92
N PRO A 122 15.48 -19.08 5.46
CA PRO A 122 14.18 -18.51 5.14
C PRO A 122 14.10 -17.05 5.62
N VAL A 123 13.22 -16.28 4.98
CA VAL A 123 13.01 -14.85 5.28
C VAL A 123 11.55 -14.59 5.62
N ASP A 124 11.31 -13.69 6.56
CA ASP A 124 9.96 -13.21 6.81
C ASP A 124 9.52 -12.29 5.66
N LEU A 125 8.37 -12.61 5.05
CA LEU A 125 7.86 -11.87 3.89
C LEU A 125 6.90 -10.73 4.28
N SER A 126 6.35 -10.75 5.49
CA SER A 126 5.43 -9.72 5.97
C SER A 126 6.11 -8.63 6.80
N ALA A 127 7.34 -8.87 7.28
CA ALA A 127 8.13 -7.91 8.01
C ALA A 127 8.79 -6.83 7.13
N GLU A 128 8.79 -5.59 7.61
CA GLU A 128 9.57 -4.50 7.02
C GLU A 128 11.05 -4.56 7.48
N PRO A 129 12.02 -4.30 6.59
CA PRO A 129 11.86 -4.04 5.15
C PRO A 129 11.47 -5.30 4.38
N TYR A 130 10.52 -5.17 3.44
CA TYR A 130 10.02 -6.29 2.67
C TYR A 130 11.13 -6.94 1.84
N SER A 131 11.31 -8.24 2.00
CA SER A 131 12.35 -8.98 1.28
C SER A 131 12.14 -8.95 -0.23
N ASN A 132 13.21 -8.83 -1.01
CA ASN A 132 13.12 -8.97 -2.47
C ASN A 132 13.32 -10.42 -2.95
N ARG A 133 13.48 -11.36 -2.01
CA ARG A 133 13.81 -12.74 -2.31
C ARG A 133 12.61 -13.49 -2.90
N ARG A 134 12.91 -14.48 -3.77
CA ARG A 134 11.89 -15.41 -4.29
C ARG A 134 11.02 -15.97 -3.17
N THR A 135 9.72 -15.94 -3.40
CA THR A 135 8.68 -16.24 -2.40
C THR A 135 8.78 -17.67 -1.87
N ILE A 136 9.37 -18.60 -2.64
CA ILE A 136 9.65 -19.97 -2.20
C ILE A 136 10.59 -20.07 -0.98
N TYR A 137 11.34 -19.01 -0.67
CA TYR A 137 12.20 -18.92 0.52
C TYR A 137 11.52 -18.18 1.68
N GLY A 138 10.21 -17.92 1.58
CA GLY A 138 9.42 -17.37 2.67
C GLY A 138 9.43 -18.30 3.89
N PHE A 139 9.55 -17.70 5.06
CA PHE A 139 9.42 -18.40 6.33
C PHE A 139 7.96 -18.81 6.53
N ILE A 140 7.76 -20.08 6.89
CA ILE A 140 6.46 -20.67 7.20
C ILE A 140 6.53 -21.22 8.62
N ASP A 141 5.84 -20.55 9.54
CA ASP A 141 5.50 -21.13 10.84
C ASP A 141 4.23 -21.95 10.68
N ARG A 142 4.34 -23.27 10.90
CA ARG A 142 3.21 -24.19 10.76
C ARG A 142 2.14 -23.97 11.83
N LEU A 143 2.53 -23.51 13.01
CA LEU A 143 1.61 -23.29 14.13
C LEU A 143 0.95 -21.91 14.08
N ASN A 144 1.58 -20.96 13.40
CA ASN A 144 1.10 -19.58 13.31
C ASN A 144 1.37 -18.99 11.92
N LEU A 145 0.68 -19.52 10.91
CA LEU A 145 0.82 -19.08 9.53
C LEU A 145 0.36 -17.62 9.39
N ASP A 146 1.17 -16.79 8.73
CA ASP A 146 0.84 -15.39 8.48
C ASP A 146 -0.50 -15.28 7.70
N PRO A 147 -1.46 -14.44 8.15
CA PRO A 147 -2.75 -14.25 7.48
C PRO A 147 -2.65 -13.87 5.99
N MET A 148 -1.54 -13.26 5.57
CA MET A 148 -1.26 -12.96 4.16
C MET A 148 -1.31 -14.23 3.30
N TYR A 149 -0.66 -15.33 3.74
CA TYR A 149 -0.66 -16.59 3.00
C TYR A 149 -2.09 -17.16 2.87
N THR A 150 -2.86 -17.11 3.96
CA THR A 150 -4.26 -17.61 3.94
C THR A 150 -5.17 -16.79 3.02
N THR A 151 -4.92 -15.47 2.93
CA THR A 151 -5.67 -14.56 2.04
C THR A 151 -5.48 -14.93 0.57
N PHE A 152 -4.35 -15.52 0.21
CA PHE A 152 -4.02 -15.93 -1.16
C PHE A 152 -4.03 -17.45 -1.36
N ASP A 153 -4.92 -18.13 -0.65
CA ASP A 153 -5.21 -19.57 -0.82
C ASP A 153 -3.97 -20.47 -0.72
N PHE A 154 -2.99 -20.08 0.11
CA PHE A 154 -1.81 -20.89 0.36
C PHE A 154 -2.22 -22.26 0.94
N ALA A 155 -1.53 -23.31 0.53
CA ALA A 155 -1.83 -24.65 1.01
C ALA A 155 -1.53 -24.77 2.51
N SER A 156 -2.46 -25.33 3.27
CA SER A 156 -2.24 -25.57 4.70
C SER A 156 -0.98 -26.43 4.91
N PRO A 157 -0.05 -25.99 5.77
CA PRO A 157 1.18 -26.74 6.03
C PRO A 157 0.97 -27.98 6.91
N ASP A 158 -0.21 -28.13 7.52
CA ASP A 158 -0.53 -29.19 8.48
C ASP A 158 -1.17 -30.42 7.83
N VAL A 159 -1.69 -30.28 6.60
CA VAL A 159 -2.39 -31.36 5.89
C VAL A 159 -1.89 -31.49 4.46
N THR A 160 -1.97 -32.69 3.92
CA THR A 160 -1.66 -32.93 2.51
C THR A 160 -2.74 -32.31 1.62
N ALA A 161 -2.34 -31.37 0.77
CA ALA A 161 -3.22 -30.78 -0.24
C ALA A 161 -2.91 -31.37 -1.64
N ALA A 162 -3.92 -31.98 -2.27
CA ALA A 162 -3.80 -32.45 -3.65
C ALA A 162 -3.77 -31.28 -4.63
N GLU A 163 -4.60 -30.27 -4.36
CA GLU A 163 -4.81 -29.04 -5.10
C GLU A 163 -5.03 -27.88 -4.12
N ARG A 164 -4.85 -26.65 -4.59
CA ARG A 164 -5.15 -25.45 -3.80
C ARG A 164 -6.59 -25.00 -4.07
N PRO A 165 -7.33 -24.53 -3.05
CA PRO A 165 -8.56 -23.81 -3.32
C PRO A 165 -8.24 -22.54 -4.11
N THR A 166 -9.21 -22.01 -4.84
CA THR A 166 -9.07 -20.70 -5.49
C THR A 166 -10.27 -19.88 -5.09
N THR A 167 -10.02 -18.76 -4.41
CA THR A 167 -11.05 -17.84 -3.94
C THR A 167 -10.84 -16.46 -4.55
N THR A 168 -11.96 -15.78 -4.82
CA THR A 168 -11.97 -14.38 -5.28
C THR A 168 -12.60 -13.55 -4.18
N VAL A 169 -11.76 -12.96 -3.33
CA VAL A 169 -12.21 -12.20 -2.16
C VAL A 169 -11.72 -10.76 -2.23
N PRO A 170 -12.53 -9.77 -1.77
CA PRO A 170 -12.16 -8.35 -1.83
C PRO A 170 -10.81 -8.02 -1.15
N GLN A 171 -10.43 -8.79 -0.12
CA GLN A 171 -9.18 -8.62 0.62
C GLN A 171 -7.94 -8.73 -0.28
N GLN A 172 -7.97 -9.59 -1.30
CA GLN A 172 -6.87 -9.75 -2.26
C GLN A 172 -6.71 -8.48 -3.13
N ALA A 173 -7.81 -7.86 -3.55
CA ALA A 173 -7.77 -6.60 -4.28
C ALA A 173 -7.33 -5.43 -3.37
N LEU A 174 -7.83 -5.39 -2.13
CA LEU A 174 -7.43 -4.40 -1.13
C LEU A 174 -5.94 -4.50 -0.78
N PHE A 175 -5.37 -5.71 -0.75
CA PHE A 175 -3.94 -5.92 -0.62
C PHE A 175 -3.20 -5.23 -1.78
N GLY A 176 -3.61 -5.47 -3.02
CA GLY A 176 -3.01 -4.82 -4.18
C GLY A 176 -3.10 -3.28 -4.15
N MET A 177 -4.20 -2.74 -3.67
CA MET A 177 -4.43 -1.29 -3.62
C MET A 177 -3.66 -0.58 -2.50
N ASN A 178 -3.41 -1.24 -1.37
CA ASN A 178 -2.99 -0.56 -0.14
C ASN A 178 -1.72 -1.11 0.50
N HIS A 179 -1.32 -2.34 0.18
CA HIS A 179 -0.22 -2.97 0.90
C HIS A 179 1.12 -2.29 0.56
N PRO A 180 1.94 -1.89 1.54
CA PRO A 180 3.18 -1.15 1.30
C PRO A 180 4.14 -1.84 0.33
N PHE A 181 4.27 -3.16 0.39
CA PHE A 181 5.04 -3.95 -0.60
C PHE A 181 4.65 -3.65 -2.06
N VAL A 182 3.34 -3.55 -2.37
CA VAL A 182 2.85 -3.31 -3.73
C VAL A 182 3.13 -1.88 -4.14
N LEU A 183 2.95 -0.93 -3.20
CA LEU A 183 3.30 0.47 -3.42
C LEU A 183 4.80 0.62 -3.72
N GLU A 184 5.68 -0.07 -2.99
CA GLU A 184 7.11 -0.08 -3.27
C GLU A 184 7.44 -0.60 -4.67
N GLN A 185 6.77 -1.65 -5.14
CA GLN A 185 6.98 -2.18 -6.50
C GLN A 185 6.50 -1.18 -7.55
N ALA A 186 5.34 -0.55 -7.35
CA ALA A 186 4.83 0.48 -8.26
C ALA A 186 5.81 1.66 -8.38
N ARG A 187 6.43 2.09 -7.27
CA ARG A 187 7.47 3.12 -7.27
C ARG A 187 8.71 2.69 -8.04
N ALA A 188 9.18 1.47 -7.81
CA ALA A 188 10.36 0.94 -8.49
C ALA A 188 10.14 0.81 -10.01
N ILE A 189 8.96 0.34 -10.44
CA ILE A 189 8.58 0.23 -11.86
C ILE A 189 8.55 1.60 -12.52
N ALA A 190 7.90 2.59 -11.90
CA ALA A 190 7.82 3.93 -12.45
C ALA A 190 9.21 4.59 -12.53
N ALA A 191 10.04 4.45 -11.50
CA ALA A 191 11.41 4.97 -11.51
C ALA A 191 12.24 4.34 -12.64
N ARG A 192 12.10 3.04 -12.86
CA ARG A 192 12.76 2.34 -13.96
C ARG A 192 12.31 2.86 -15.33
N GLY A 193 11.00 2.99 -15.55
CA GLY A 193 10.46 3.50 -16.81
C GLY A 193 10.92 4.92 -17.13
N LEU A 194 11.01 5.79 -16.11
CA LEU A 194 11.55 7.15 -16.24
C LEU A 194 13.03 7.17 -16.62
N VAL A 195 13.83 6.25 -16.06
CA VAL A 195 15.25 6.11 -16.38
C VAL A 195 15.45 5.56 -17.79
N GLU A 196 14.68 4.54 -18.18
CA GLU A 196 14.77 3.92 -19.52
C GLU A 196 14.33 4.89 -20.63
N ALA A 197 13.35 5.77 -20.37
CA ALA A 197 12.80 6.70 -21.35
C ALA A 197 13.63 7.98 -21.59
N ALA A 198 14.77 8.18 -20.90
CA ALA A 198 15.64 9.36 -21.01
C ALA A 198 14.86 10.71 -21.05
N GLU A 199 14.35 11.14 -19.90
CA GLU A 199 13.69 12.44 -19.61
C GLU A 199 12.87 13.10 -20.74
N GLY A 200 11.54 12.93 -20.70
CA GLY A 200 10.61 13.97 -21.19
C GLY A 200 9.49 13.53 -22.14
N GLU A 201 9.48 12.28 -22.62
CA GLU A 201 8.39 11.77 -23.45
C GLU A 201 7.43 10.88 -22.66
N ASP A 202 6.24 11.41 -22.33
CA ASP A 202 5.17 10.64 -21.65
C ASP A 202 4.85 9.32 -22.38
N VAL A 203 4.95 9.30 -23.71
CA VAL A 203 4.74 8.09 -24.53
C VAL A 203 5.80 7.04 -24.25
N ALA A 204 7.08 7.42 -24.28
CA ALA A 204 8.19 6.51 -23.99
C ALA A 204 8.13 5.98 -22.55
N VAL A 205 7.75 6.82 -21.58
CA VAL A 205 7.56 6.39 -20.18
C VAL A 205 6.42 5.37 -20.08
N ALA A 206 5.29 5.62 -20.76
CA ALA A 206 4.20 4.66 -20.79
C ALA A 206 4.66 3.33 -21.40
N GLU A 207 5.28 3.34 -22.58
CA GLU A 207 5.78 2.12 -23.24
C GLU A 207 6.76 1.33 -22.37
N ALA A 208 7.69 2.02 -21.68
CA ALA A 208 8.64 1.38 -20.77
C ALA A 208 7.95 0.71 -19.58
N ILE A 209 6.94 1.38 -18.98
CA ILE A 209 6.17 0.80 -17.88
C ILE A 209 5.38 -0.44 -18.34
N TYR A 210 4.68 -0.39 -19.48
CA TYR A 210 3.96 -1.56 -20.01
C TYR A 210 4.92 -2.71 -20.33
N HIS A 211 6.08 -2.41 -20.91
CA HIS A 211 7.09 -3.43 -21.18
C HIS A 211 7.64 -4.05 -19.89
N ALA A 212 7.86 -3.26 -18.85
CA ALA A 212 8.31 -3.78 -17.55
C ALA A 212 7.26 -4.67 -16.87
N VAL A 213 5.97 -4.31 -16.96
CA VAL A 213 4.88 -5.04 -16.27
C VAL A 213 4.38 -6.25 -17.05
N TYR A 214 4.17 -6.13 -18.37
CA TYR A 214 3.57 -7.18 -19.20
C TYR A 214 4.57 -7.89 -20.12
N GLY A 215 5.81 -7.41 -20.25
CA GLY A 215 6.81 -8.01 -21.14
C GLY A 215 6.46 -7.88 -22.63
N ARG A 216 5.57 -6.96 -23.00
CA ARG A 216 5.16 -6.65 -24.38
C ARG A 216 5.09 -5.14 -24.61
N PRO A 217 5.15 -4.67 -25.87
CA PRO A 217 4.89 -3.27 -26.17
C PRO A 217 3.44 -2.87 -25.81
N ALA A 218 3.26 -1.63 -25.40
CA ALA A 218 1.94 -1.03 -25.21
C ALA A 218 1.22 -0.88 -26.56
N LEU A 219 -0.09 -1.11 -26.56
CA LEU A 219 -0.95 -0.83 -27.70
C LEU A 219 -1.13 0.70 -27.84
N PRO A 220 -1.35 1.22 -29.06
CA PRO A 220 -1.56 2.66 -29.26
C PRO A 220 -2.71 3.25 -28.42
N ALA A 221 -3.77 2.47 -28.19
CA ALA A 221 -4.90 2.87 -27.35
C ALA A 221 -4.53 2.91 -25.84
N GLU A 222 -3.68 2.00 -25.39
CA GLU A 222 -3.16 1.95 -24.01
C GLU A 222 -2.31 3.18 -23.73
N VAL A 223 -1.34 3.48 -24.61
CA VAL A 223 -0.50 4.69 -24.52
C VAL A 223 -1.35 5.95 -24.48
N LYS A 224 -2.30 6.10 -25.42
CA LYS A 224 -3.19 7.27 -25.48
C LYS A 224 -3.95 7.47 -24.17
N THR A 225 -4.49 6.39 -23.60
CA THR A 225 -5.28 6.43 -22.37
C THR A 225 -4.40 6.77 -21.16
N THR A 226 -3.23 6.14 -21.05
CA THR A 226 -2.26 6.39 -19.98
C THR A 226 -1.75 7.83 -19.98
N VAL A 227 -1.36 8.36 -21.14
CA VAL A 227 -0.88 9.75 -21.25
C VAL A 227 -1.98 10.74 -20.92
N ALA A 228 -3.21 10.50 -21.38
CA ALA A 228 -4.35 11.35 -21.04
C ALA A 228 -4.63 11.34 -19.52
N TYR A 229 -4.58 10.16 -18.90
CA TYR A 229 -4.76 10.00 -17.46
C TYR A 229 -3.68 10.76 -16.66
N VAL A 230 -2.40 10.53 -16.95
CA VAL A 230 -1.29 11.19 -16.25
C VAL A 230 -1.37 12.72 -16.34
N ARG A 231 -1.73 13.25 -17.51
CA ARG A 231 -1.89 14.70 -17.71
C ARG A 231 -3.14 15.27 -17.04
N SER A 232 -4.16 14.46 -16.82
CA SER A 232 -5.39 14.87 -16.11
C SER A 232 -5.21 14.96 -14.60
N LEU A 233 -4.27 14.20 -14.04
CA LEU A 233 -4.04 14.18 -12.61
C LEU A 233 -3.38 15.49 -12.18
N PRO A 234 -3.85 16.12 -11.08
CA PRO A 234 -3.12 17.24 -10.50
C PRO A 234 -1.71 16.73 -10.13
N LYS A 235 -0.67 17.46 -10.55
CA LYS A 235 0.71 17.22 -10.07
C LYS A 235 0.63 17.11 -8.57
N VAL A 236 0.91 15.91 -8.04
CA VAL A 236 0.66 15.46 -6.65
C VAL A 236 0.25 16.63 -5.79
N ALA A 237 -1.05 16.93 -5.77
CA ALA A 237 -1.55 17.92 -4.84
C ALA A 237 -1.14 17.44 -3.44
N ASP A 238 -0.82 18.37 -2.54
CA ASP A 238 -0.70 18.14 -1.10
C ASP A 238 -2.00 17.46 -0.63
N THR A 239 -2.09 16.15 -0.85
CA THR A 239 -3.13 15.34 -0.28
C THR A 239 -2.83 15.48 1.19
N ILE A 240 -3.78 16.00 1.94
CA ILE A 240 -3.75 16.10 3.39
C ILE A 240 -3.71 14.64 3.87
N GLY A 241 -2.54 14.00 3.76
CA GLY A 241 -2.37 12.54 3.90
C GLY A 241 -2.61 12.09 5.33
N SER A 242 -2.61 13.05 6.25
CA SER A 242 -3.06 12.88 7.61
C SER A 242 -3.72 14.17 8.06
N VAL A 243 -4.86 14.02 8.73
CA VAL A 243 -5.57 15.13 9.38
C VAL A 243 -4.68 15.75 10.46
N TRP A 244 -3.74 15.00 11.03
CA TRP A 244 -2.73 15.49 11.96
C TRP A 244 -1.34 15.54 11.33
N GLN A 245 -0.64 16.65 11.52
CA GLN A 245 0.75 16.86 11.13
C GLN A 245 1.57 17.29 12.34
N TYR A 246 2.83 16.89 12.36
CA TYR A 246 3.71 17.06 13.51
C TYR A 246 4.96 17.83 13.10
N GLY A 247 5.22 18.94 13.78
CA GLY A 247 6.24 19.88 13.36
C GLY A 247 6.73 20.79 14.46
N TYR A 248 7.50 21.78 14.05
CA TYR A 248 8.02 22.85 14.89
C TYR A 248 8.00 24.17 14.12
N GLY A 249 8.13 25.28 14.82
CA GLY A 249 8.18 26.61 14.24
C GLY A 249 8.39 27.68 15.29
N ASP A 250 8.33 28.94 14.88
CA ASP A 250 8.46 30.08 15.79
C ASP A 250 7.08 30.44 16.42
N PRO A 251 6.99 30.66 17.75
CA PRO A 251 5.76 31.00 18.47
C PRO A 251 5.32 32.45 18.22
N GLU A 252 6.25 33.34 17.83
CA GLU A 252 5.96 34.72 17.48
C GLU A 252 5.46 34.85 16.03
N ALA A 253 4.32 34.22 15.76
CA ALA A 253 3.51 34.62 14.63
C ALA A 253 2.77 35.92 15.02
N THR A 254 3.27 37.07 14.56
CA THR A 254 2.53 38.34 14.60
C THR A 254 1.14 38.09 13.98
N PRO A 255 0.05 38.70 14.50
CA PRO A 255 -1.25 38.63 13.84
C PRO A 255 -1.12 38.98 12.34
N GLY A 256 -1.46 38.03 11.45
CA GLY A 256 -1.28 38.17 10.00
C GLY A 256 -0.06 37.44 9.39
N THR A 257 0.82 36.84 10.20
CA THR A 257 1.90 35.95 9.73
C THR A 257 1.62 34.51 10.11
N VAL A 258 1.68 33.59 9.15
CA VAL A 258 1.53 32.15 9.43
C VAL A 258 2.78 31.65 10.15
N ALA A 259 2.60 31.01 11.31
CA ALA A 259 3.70 30.30 11.99
C ALA A 259 4.41 29.41 10.96
N ARG A 260 5.73 29.55 10.82
CA ARG A 260 6.52 28.76 9.86
C ARG A 260 6.56 27.30 10.34
N PHE A 261 5.50 26.57 10.07
CA PHE A 261 5.40 25.15 10.34
C PHE A 261 6.41 24.40 9.47
N ARG A 262 7.32 23.71 10.14
CA ARG A 262 8.29 22.80 9.54
C ARG A 262 7.99 21.39 10.06
N PRO A 263 7.71 20.41 9.18
CA PRO A 263 7.53 19.02 9.61
C PRO A 263 8.74 18.52 10.39
N LEU A 264 8.51 17.73 11.44
CA LEU A 264 9.59 17.00 12.11
C LEU A 264 10.01 15.83 11.21
N PRO A 265 11.30 15.73 10.86
CA PRO A 265 11.73 14.82 9.80
C PRO A 265 11.93 13.37 10.27
N TYR A 266 11.91 13.11 11.58
CA TYR A 266 12.23 11.80 12.12
C TYR A 266 11.20 11.33 13.15
N PHE A 267 10.74 10.09 12.97
CA PHE A 267 9.89 9.35 13.91
C PHE A 267 10.66 8.11 14.39
N ASP A 268 10.87 7.98 15.70
CA ASP A 268 11.69 6.90 16.29
C ASP A 268 10.92 5.58 16.53
N GLY A 269 9.68 5.50 16.04
CA GLY A 269 8.73 4.42 16.34
C GLY A 269 7.71 4.80 17.42
N GLN A 270 7.99 5.81 18.24
CA GLN A 270 7.10 6.29 19.30
C GLN A 270 6.92 7.81 19.33
N ASN A 271 7.92 8.58 18.90
CA ASN A 271 8.01 10.03 19.06
C ASN A 271 8.55 10.70 17.80
N TYR A 272 8.14 11.94 17.57
CA TYR A 272 8.76 12.82 16.58
C TYR A 272 9.88 13.65 17.20
N GLN A 273 10.98 13.81 16.47
CA GLN A 273 12.16 14.59 16.88
C GLN A 273 12.91 15.17 15.67
N GLY A 274 13.93 16.00 15.95
CA GLY A 274 14.65 16.75 14.92
C GLY A 274 15.54 15.91 13.98
N SER A 275 16.08 14.80 14.46
CA SER A 275 16.91 13.86 13.69
C SER A 275 16.96 12.50 14.38
N ALA A 276 17.66 11.53 13.78
CA ALA A 276 17.87 10.21 14.40
C ALA A 276 18.68 10.28 15.72
N ALA A 277 19.53 11.30 15.89
CA ALA A 277 20.27 11.53 17.12
C ALA A 277 19.42 12.31 18.14
N PHE A 278 19.49 11.93 19.42
CA PHE A 278 18.80 12.63 20.49
C PHE A 278 19.77 12.91 21.66
N PRO A 279 19.92 14.17 22.12
CA PRO A 279 19.27 15.39 21.62
C PRO A 279 19.75 15.80 20.21
N ASP A 280 18.89 16.49 19.47
CA ASP A 280 19.20 16.97 18.12
C ASP A 280 20.25 18.11 18.15
N PRO A 281 21.23 18.17 17.23
CA PRO A 281 22.24 19.23 17.24
C PRO A 281 21.69 20.66 17.10
N ARG A 282 20.50 20.84 16.51
CA ARG A 282 19.87 22.14 16.26
C ARG A 282 18.65 22.37 17.16
N LEU A 283 17.77 21.40 17.27
CA LEU A 283 16.50 21.47 18.02
C LEU A 283 16.62 20.94 19.45
N PHE A 284 17.75 20.35 19.81
CA PHE A 284 18.08 19.86 21.15
C PHE A 284 17.07 18.82 21.66
N HIS A 285 16.44 19.05 22.81
CA HIS A 285 15.48 18.13 23.41
C HIS A 285 14.07 18.22 22.81
N LEU A 286 13.88 18.93 21.69
CA LEU A 286 12.58 19.01 21.03
C LEU A 286 12.08 17.60 20.69
N ARG A 287 10.98 17.22 21.33
CA ARG A 287 10.34 15.92 21.13
C ARG A 287 8.84 16.06 21.26
N LEU A 288 8.10 15.49 20.32
CA LEU A 288 6.64 15.40 20.37
C LEU A 288 6.23 13.94 20.53
N THR A 289 5.31 13.70 21.46
CA THR A 289 4.74 12.40 21.79
C THR A 289 3.24 12.41 21.52
N ALA A 290 2.55 11.28 21.68
CA ALA A 290 1.09 11.21 21.56
C ALA A 290 0.36 12.13 22.54
N THR A 291 0.86 12.28 23.77
CA THR A 291 0.17 12.99 24.86
C THR A 291 0.76 14.36 25.19
N GLY A 292 1.88 14.76 24.59
CA GLY A 292 2.56 16.00 24.91
C GLY A 292 3.93 16.10 24.28
N GLY A 293 4.93 16.62 25.00
CA GLY A 293 6.28 16.74 24.47
C GLY A 293 7.18 17.64 25.29
N HIS A 294 8.22 18.15 24.64
CA HIS A 294 9.16 19.10 25.19
C HIS A 294 9.55 20.13 24.12
N PRO A 295 9.42 21.44 24.37
CA PRO A 295 9.76 22.48 23.39
C PRO A 295 11.26 22.47 23.05
N GLY A 296 11.62 23.09 21.93
CA GLY A 296 13.02 23.20 21.51
C GLY A 296 13.77 24.30 22.25
N ARG A 297 15.07 24.42 21.96
CA ARG A 297 15.91 25.48 22.50
C ARG A 297 15.44 26.86 22.01
N GLY A 298 15.42 27.84 22.91
CA GLY A 298 15.12 29.24 22.57
C GLY A 298 13.65 29.43 22.21
N SER A 299 13.38 30.21 21.16
CA SER A 299 12.03 30.50 20.68
C SER A 299 11.48 29.41 19.76
N VAL A 300 11.91 28.14 19.84
CA VAL A 300 11.36 27.09 18.97
C VAL A 300 10.20 26.39 19.67
N ALA A 301 9.00 26.55 19.12
CA ALA A 301 7.78 25.89 19.59
C ALA A 301 7.52 24.59 18.84
N ILE A 302 6.96 23.62 19.56
CA ILE A 302 6.35 22.43 18.96
C ILE A 302 4.99 22.81 18.39
N ILE A 303 4.66 22.26 17.22
CA ILE A 303 3.37 22.47 16.59
C ILE A 303 2.76 21.11 16.27
N ARG A 304 1.61 20.83 16.89
CA ARG A 304 0.69 19.80 16.40
C ARG A 304 -0.37 20.48 15.56
N ARG A 305 -0.43 20.16 14.27
CA ARG A 305 -1.34 20.78 13.30
C ARG A 305 -2.46 19.82 12.95
N TRP A 306 -3.71 20.26 13.06
CA TRP A 306 -4.86 19.57 12.48
C TRP A 306 -5.28 20.28 11.20
N VAL A 307 -5.56 19.55 10.11
CA VAL A 307 -6.03 20.13 8.85
C VAL A 307 -7.45 19.65 8.56
N ALA A 308 -8.37 20.60 8.39
CA ALA A 308 -9.78 20.35 8.18
C ALA A 308 -10.02 19.52 6.90
N PRO A 309 -10.56 18.30 6.99
CA PRO A 309 -10.81 17.47 5.81
C PRO A 309 -12.04 17.94 5.01
N ARG A 310 -12.87 18.77 5.60
CA ARG A 310 -14.12 19.31 5.05
C ARG A 310 -14.53 20.59 5.77
N ASP A 311 -15.47 21.30 5.17
CA ASP A 311 -16.16 22.43 5.79
C ASP A 311 -17.02 21.92 6.97
N ALA A 312 -16.86 22.54 8.13
CA ALA A 312 -17.60 22.14 9.34
C ALA A 312 -17.58 23.24 10.41
N SER A 313 -18.54 23.17 11.34
CA SER A 313 -18.38 23.78 12.66
C SER A 313 -17.80 22.74 13.61
N ILE A 314 -16.68 23.06 14.26
CA ILE A 314 -15.95 22.15 15.15
C ILE A 314 -15.91 22.67 16.58
N GLN A 315 -15.72 21.75 17.51
CA GLN A 315 -15.44 22.01 18.92
C GLN A 315 -14.06 21.45 19.24
N ILE A 316 -13.33 22.17 20.10
CA ILE A 316 -12.01 21.74 20.58
C ILE A 316 -12.09 21.54 22.09
N ARG A 317 -11.58 20.41 22.56
CA ARG A 317 -11.46 20.07 23.97
C ARG A 317 -10.03 19.60 24.24
N GLY A 318 -9.42 20.08 25.31
CA GLY A 318 -8.07 19.67 25.71
C GLY A 318 -7.71 20.26 27.06
N GLU A 319 -6.57 19.83 27.60
CA GLU A 319 -5.95 20.36 28.81
C GLU A 319 -4.46 20.51 28.52
N LEU A 320 -3.92 21.71 28.72
CA LEU A 320 -2.50 21.98 28.65
C LEU A 320 -1.91 21.93 30.05
N ALA A 321 -0.92 21.09 30.27
CA ALA A 321 -0.26 20.90 31.56
C ALA A 321 1.24 21.07 31.45
N HIS A 322 1.85 21.69 32.46
CA HIS A 322 3.29 21.64 32.69
C HIS A 322 3.61 20.48 33.63
N LEU A 323 4.45 19.52 33.20
CA LEU A 323 4.60 18.22 33.86
C LEU A 323 5.76 18.18 34.87
N ARG A 324 6.49 19.26 35.05
CA ARG A 324 7.63 19.35 35.97
C ARG A 324 7.42 20.46 37.01
N ASP A 325 8.04 20.27 38.16
CA ASP A 325 8.11 21.21 39.28
C ASP A 325 9.25 22.23 39.12
N ARG A 326 10.14 22.01 38.16
CA ARG A 326 11.29 22.85 37.79
C ARG A 326 11.13 23.34 36.35
N GLY A 327 11.71 24.51 36.03
CA GLY A 327 11.63 25.13 34.71
C GLY A 327 10.99 26.52 34.80
N ASP A 328 10.62 27.07 33.64
CA ASP A 328 9.91 28.35 33.54
C ASP A 328 8.44 28.17 33.11
N GLY A 329 8.07 26.93 32.73
CA GLY A 329 6.73 26.56 32.29
C GLY A 329 6.58 26.64 30.77
N VAL A 330 5.36 26.39 30.29
CA VAL A 330 5.05 26.39 28.86
C VAL A 330 4.00 27.41 28.49
N GLU A 331 4.15 27.95 27.28
CA GLU A 331 3.17 28.82 26.65
C GLU A 331 2.51 28.08 25.50
N GLY A 332 1.21 27.81 25.65
CA GLY A 332 0.39 27.17 24.63
C GLY A 332 -0.47 28.18 23.90
N GLN A 333 -0.65 27.98 22.60
CA GLN A 333 -1.55 28.79 21.77
C GLN A 333 -2.29 27.90 20.79
N ILE A 334 -3.53 28.28 20.45
CA ILE A 334 -4.24 27.71 19.31
C ILE A 334 -4.36 28.78 18.23
N LEU A 335 -3.88 28.46 17.03
CA LEU A 335 -3.98 29.33 15.86
C LEU A 335 -4.90 28.68 14.82
N HIS A 336 -5.84 29.45 14.28
CA HIS A 336 -6.58 29.09 13.07
C HIS A 336 -5.88 29.72 11.86
N VAL A 337 -5.44 28.88 10.93
CA VAL A 337 -4.74 29.26 9.71
C VAL A 337 -5.67 28.98 8.52
N HIS A 338 -6.10 30.04 7.85
CA HIS A 338 -6.92 29.96 6.65
C HIS A 338 -6.05 30.12 5.40
N ARG A 339 -6.16 29.18 4.46
CA ARG A 339 -5.53 29.26 3.13
C ARG A 339 -6.61 29.39 2.06
N PRO A 340 -6.86 30.58 1.53
CA PRO A 340 -7.76 30.74 0.40
C PRO A 340 -7.14 30.14 -0.87
N ALA A 341 -7.97 29.76 -1.85
CA ALA A 341 -7.52 29.26 -3.15
C ALA A 341 -6.71 30.30 -3.95
N ALA A 342 -6.93 31.60 -3.66
CA ALA A 342 -6.16 32.71 -4.19
C ALA A 342 -5.90 33.73 -3.06
N GLY A 343 -4.65 34.19 -2.93
CA GLY A 343 -4.23 35.15 -1.90
C GLY A 343 -3.27 34.56 -0.86
N ALA A 344 -2.80 35.41 0.06
CA ALA A 344 -1.91 35.00 1.14
C ALA A 344 -2.67 34.26 2.24
N ALA A 345 -2.00 33.27 2.84
CA ALA A 345 -2.52 32.58 4.02
C ALA A 345 -2.60 33.54 5.21
N THR A 346 -3.67 33.45 6.00
CA THR A 346 -3.86 34.27 7.21
C THR A 346 -3.89 33.39 8.45
N SER A 347 -3.41 33.93 9.56
CA SER A 347 -3.44 33.27 10.87
C SER A 347 -4.18 34.15 11.89
N LYS A 348 -5.01 33.52 12.71
CA LYS A 348 -5.70 34.16 13.84
C LYS A 348 -5.50 33.33 15.09
N ARG A 349 -5.00 33.97 16.15
CA ARG A 349 -4.93 33.33 17.47
C ARG A 349 -6.33 33.25 18.07
N ILE A 350 -6.77 32.05 18.42
CA ILE A 350 -8.09 31.78 19.02
C ILE A 350 -8.02 31.43 20.50
N GLY A 351 -6.83 31.11 21.03
CA GLY A 351 -6.59 30.94 22.46
C GLY A 351 -5.10 31.01 22.80
N SER A 352 -4.78 31.38 24.05
CA SER A 352 -3.42 31.50 24.58
C SER A 352 -3.44 31.21 26.08
N TRP A 353 -2.50 30.38 26.54
CA TRP A 353 -2.37 29.96 27.93
C TRP A 353 -0.90 29.97 28.33
N LYS A 354 -0.63 30.33 29.58
CA LYS A 354 0.69 30.22 30.19
C LYS A 354 0.55 29.34 31.43
N VAL A 355 1.28 28.24 31.47
CA VAL A 355 1.10 27.18 32.47
C VAL A 355 2.45 26.85 33.09
N PHE A 356 2.53 26.95 34.43
CA PHE A 356 3.71 26.58 35.20
C PHE A 356 3.26 25.77 36.42
N ASN A 357 3.76 24.54 36.53
CA ASN A 357 3.41 23.58 37.58
C ASN A 357 1.89 23.48 37.84
N ASP A 358 1.12 23.52 36.76
CA ASP A 358 -0.35 23.56 36.78
C ASP A 358 -0.89 22.95 35.48
N LYS A 359 -2.21 22.94 35.33
CA LYS A 359 -2.92 22.53 34.12
C LYS A 359 -4.14 23.41 33.87
N GLN A 360 -4.34 23.79 32.61
CA GLN A 360 -5.46 24.65 32.21
C GLN A 360 -6.29 24.02 31.08
N PRO A 361 -7.63 24.10 31.16
CA PRO A 361 -8.50 23.64 30.08
C PRO A 361 -8.36 24.54 28.85
N THR A 362 -8.23 23.94 27.67
CA THR A 362 -8.08 24.62 26.38
C THR A 362 -9.30 24.36 25.50
N THR A 363 -10.46 24.90 25.89
CA THR A 363 -11.76 24.62 25.26
C THR A 363 -12.17 25.71 24.27
N ILE A 364 -12.64 25.30 23.08
CA ILE A 364 -13.29 26.17 22.09
C ILE A 364 -14.63 25.54 21.73
N ASP A 365 -15.74 26.25 21.97
CA ASP A 365 -17.09 25.68 21.85
C ASP A 365 -17.65 25.64 20.43
N SER A 366 -17.18 26.54 19.57
CA SER A 366 -17.59 26.61 18.17
C SER A 366 -16.54 27.36 17.36
N LEU A 367 -16.07 26.73 16.29
CA LEU A 367 -15.19 27.33 15.30
C LEU A 367 -15.60 26.82 13.91
N VAL A 368 -15.91 27.73 13.00
CA VAL A 368 -16.19 27.37 11.60
C VAL A 368 -14.87 27.25 10.85
N VAL A 369 -14.65 26.10 10.23
CA VAL A 369 -13.48 25.80 9.41
C VAL A 369 -13.90 25.41 7.99
N ARG A 370 -13.06 25.75 7.01
CA ARG A 370 -13.17 25.28 5.63
C ARG A 370 -12.20 24.15 5.38
N ARG A 371 -12.49 23.28 4.41
CA ARG A 371 -11.58 22.25 3.93
C ARG A 371 -10.20 22.86 3.62
N GLY A 372 -9.16 22.30 4.21
CA GLY A 372 -7.78 22.77 4.07
C GLY A 372 -7.34 23.82 5.09
N ASP A 373 -8.25 24.36 5.92
CA ASP A 373 -7.85 25.17 7.08
C ASP A 373 -7.02 24.35 8.06
N ALA A 374 -6.02 24.98 8.66
CA ALA A 374 -5.20 24.36 9.70
C ALA A 374 -5.52 24.95 11.10
N ILE A 375 -5.53 24.08 12.10
CA ILE A 375 -5.60 24.42 13.52
C ILE A 375 -4.29 23.98 14.17
N ASP A 376 -3.47 24.96 14.53
CA ASP A 376 -2.14 24.72 15.10
C ASP A 376 -2.21 24.84 16.63
N PHE A 377 -1.86 23.74 17.30
CA PHE A 377 -1.59 23.69 18.73
C PHE A 377 -0.10 23.91 18.93
N VAL A 378 0.26 25.14 19.28
CA VAL A 378 1.64 25.61 19.39
C VAL A 378 2.04 25.62 20.85
N VAL A 379 3.16 24.98 21.21
CA VAL A 379 3.71 24.98 22.57
C VAL A 379 5.15 25.45 22.54
N GLY A 380 5.40 26.63 23.09
CA GLY A 380 6.73 27.17 23.34
C GLY A 380 7.09 27.13 24.82
N SER A 381 8.34 27.50 25.12
CA SER A 381 8.81 27.70 26.49
C SER A 381 8.40 29.09 26.99
N ALA A 382 8.02 29.21 28.26
CA ALA A 382 7.69 30.50 28.89
C ALA A 382 8.91 31.36 29.24
N GLY A 383 10.11 30.76 29.14
CA GLY A 383 11.42 31.36 29.38
C GLY A 383 12.49 30.52 28.69
N ASN A 384 13.36 29.88 29.47
CA ASN A 384 14.30 28.90 28.95
C ASN A 384 13.66 27.51 28.90
N SER A 385 13.93 26.72 27.88
CA SER A 385 13.29 25.41 27.66
C SER A 385 13.73 24.30 28.63
N SER A 386 14.47 24.59 29.71
CA SER A 386 15.05 23.53 30.54
C SER A 386 14.01 22.97 31.50
N SER A 387 13.75 21.67 31.40
CA SER A 387 12.76 20.95 32.21
C SER A 387 11.29 21.27 31.88
N ASP A 388 11.00 21.91 30.75
CA ASP A 388 9.64 22.31 30.38
C ASP A 388 8.86 21.25 29.60
N SER A 389 8.77 20.03 30.14
CA SER A 389 7.91 18.99 29.55
C SER A 389 6.43 19.38 29.70
N PHE A 390 5.64 19.17 28.65
CA PHE A 390 4.20 19.46 28.66
C PHE A 390 3.35 18.23 28.32
N GLY A 391 2.12 18.25 28.81
CA GLY A 391 1.03 17.40 28.37
C GLY A 391 0.00 18.24 27.61
N TRP A 392 -0.34 17.87 26.38
CA TRP A 392 -1.46 18.44 25.65
C TRP A 392 -1.89 17.49 24.53
N SER A 393 -3.07 16.87 24.66
CA SER A 393 -3.65 15.97 23.66
C SER A 393 -5.07 16.40 23.32
N PRO A 394 -5.23 17.46 22.51
CA PRO A 394 -6.53 18.00 22.17
C PRO A 394 -7.34 17.03 21.33
N THR A 395 -8.65 17.19 21.41
CA THR A 395 -9.64 16.46 20.64
C THR A 395 -10.53 17.45 19.91
N ILE A 396 -10.73 17.20 18.62
CA ILE A 396 -11.58 18.01 17.74
C ILE A 396 -12.79 17.17 17.37
N SER A 397 -13.99 17.72 17.51
CA SER A 397 -15.23 17.06 17.13
C SER A 397 -16.10 17.97 16.27
N VAL A 398 -16.78 17.39 15.28
CA VAL A 398 -17.79 18.14 14.49
C VAL A 398 -19.02 18.39 15.37
N ALA A 399 -19.45 19.65 15.46
CA ALA A 399 -20.64 20.03 16.20
C ALA A 399 -21.87 19.32 15.61
N LYS A 400 -22.78 18.86 16.48
CA LYS A 400 -24.06 18.29 16.03
C LYS A 400 -24.93 19.44 15.50
N ASN A 401 -25.15 19.50 14.19
CA ASN A 401 -26.20 20.38 13.65
C ASN A 401 -27.57 19.72 13.87
N GLU A 402 -28.48 20.40 14.56
CA GLU A 402 -29.89 19.97 14.72
C GLU A 402 -30.70 20.06 13.40
N THR A 403 -30.12 20.63 12.32
CA THR A 403 -30.84 20.94 11.06
C THR A 403 -30.28 20.28 9.79
N ALA A 404 -29.41 19.27 9.88
CA ALA A 404 -28.89 18.58 8.70
C ALA A 404 -29.87 17.52 8.15
N GLN A 405 -30.16 17.57 6.84
CA GLN A 405 -31.02 16.63 6.12
C GLN A 405 -30.56 15.16 6.27
N PRO A 406 -31.50 14.19 6.28
CA PRO A 406 -31.18 12.77 6.45
C PRO A 406 -30.42 12.26 5.22
N GLY A 407 -29.12 12.00 5.38
CA GLY A 407 -28.23 11.50 4.33
C GLY A 407 -26.74 11.82 4.54
N ALA A 408 -26.41 12.84 5.35
CA ALA A 408 -25.03 13.19 5.70
C ALA A 408 -24.76 12.95 7.19
N ASN A 409 -24.53 11.69 7.58
CA ASN A 409 -24.10 11.33 8.94
C ASN A 409 -22.66 11.85 9.19
N ALA A 410 -22.52 13.13 9.53
CA ALA A 410 -21.26 13.75 9.96
C ALA A 410 -21.27 14.20 11.43
N ALA A 411 -22.43 14.16 12.09
CA ALA A 411 -22.58 14.47 13.50
C ALA A 411 -21.83 13.44 14.36
N GLY A 412 -20.88 13.88 15.19
CA GLY A 412 -20.14 13.01 16.10
C GLY A 412 -18.81 12.46 15.60
N GLN A 413 -18.32 12.87 14.41
CA GLN A 413 -16.95 12.55 14.02
C GLN A 413 -15.96 13.28 14.94
N GLN A 414 -14.93 12.57 15.40
CA GLN A 414 -13.95 13.03 16.38
C GLN A 414 -12.53 12.62 16.00
N TRP A 415 -11.61 13.58 16.04
CA TRP A 415 -10.17 13.40 15.86
C TRP A 415 -9.46 13.66 17.19
N ALA A 416 -8.78 12.66 17.71
CA ALA A 416 -8.13 12.72 19.01
C ALA A 416 -6.62 12.63 18.82
N ALA A 417 -5.90 13.69 19.20
CA ALA A 417 -4.48 13.83 18.93
C ALA A 417 -3.63 12.66 19.46
N ALA A 418 -4.00 12.06 20.61
CA ALA A 418 -3.28 10.93 21.18
C ALA A 418 -3.58 9.60 20.48
N ARG A 419 -4.85 9.35 20.13
CA ARG A 419 -5.27 8.12 19.44
C ARG A 419 -4.77 8.08 18.00
N ASP A 420 -4.77 9.23 17.35
CA ASP A 420 -4.44 9.37 15.93
C ASP A 420 -2.93 9.68 15.72
N PHE A 421 -2.11 9.57 16.78
CA PHE A 421 -0.67 9.78 16.71
C PHE A 421 0.06 8.59 16.09
N GLY A 422 0.89 8.85 15.08
CA GLY A 422 1.59 7.80 14.36
C GLY A 422 2.63 8.36 13.39
N PRO A 423 3.36 7.49 12.67
CA PRO A 423 4.33 7.89 11.65
C PRO A 423 3.67 8.74 10.55
N PRO A 424 4.44 9.52 9.78
CA PRO A 424 3.88 10.25 8.66
C PRO A 424 3.25 9.23 7.70
N PRO A 425 2.07 9.54 7.13
CA PRO A 425 1.49 8.67 6.10
C PRO A 425 2.51 8.52 4.96
N PRO A 426 2.60 7.35 4.31
CA PRO A 426 3.42 7.22 3.13
C PRO A 426 3.00 8.28 2.11
N PRO A 427 3.94 8.90 1.39
CA PRO A 427 3.59 9.91 0.39
C PRO A 427 2.62 9.28 -0.62
N PRO A 428 1.64 10.04 -1.14
CA PRO A 428 0.80 9.55 -2.22
C PRO A 428 1.66 9.12 -3.42
N LEU A 429 1.15 8.19 -4.23
CA LEU A 429 1.80 7.84 -5.49
C LEU A 429 1.71 9.01 -6.48
N SER A 430 2.80 9.30 -7.17
CA SER A 430 2.83 10.18 -8.32
C SER A 430 1.99 9.59 -9.48
N PRO A 431 1.61 10.39 -10.49
CA PRO A 431 0.82 9.90 -11.62
C PRO A 431 1.40 8.64 -12.29
N TRP A 432 2.70 8.60 -12.54
CA TRP A 432 3.36 7.43 -13.15
C TRP A 432 3.42 6.23 -12.22
N GLU A 433 3.58 6.46 -10.92
CA GLU A 433 3.51 5.40 -9.91
C GLU A 433 2.08 4.83 -9.79
N GLN A 434 1.04 5.66 -9.93
CA GLN A 434 -0.36 5.22 -10.00
C GLN A 434 -0.63 4.38 -11.24
N VAL A 435 -0.05 4.73 -12.40
CA VAL A 435 -0.13 3.91 -13.61
C VAL A 435 0.51 2.54 -13.37
N ALA A 436 1.73 2.50 -12.84
CA ALA A 436 2.41 1.24 -12.52
C ALA A 436 1.57 0.38 -11.56
N GLN A 437 1.02 0.98 -10.51
CA GLN A 437 0.13 0.28 -9.59
C GLN A 437 -1.12 -0.26 -10.31
N ALA A 438 -1.77 0.56 -11.15
CA ALA A 438 -2.98 0.15 -11.86
C ALA A 438 -2.72 -1.07 -12.77
N LEU A 439 -1.58 -1.11 -13.47
CA LEU A 439 -1.20 -2.26 -14.30
C LEU A 439 -0.94 -3.51 -13.47
N LEU A 440 -0.32 -3.39 -12.28
CA LEU A 440 -0.15 -4.51 -11.34
C LEU A 440 -1.47 -5.07 -10.81
N LEU A 441 -2.61 -4.39 -11.00
CA LEU A 441 -3.93 -4.80 -10.52
C LEU A 441 -4.85 -5.32 -11.63
N THR A 442 -4.37 -5.41 -12.87
CA THR A 442 -5.18 -5.89 -13.99
C THR A 442 -5.26 -7.41 -14.03
N ASN A 443 -6.28 -7.93 -14.70
CA ASN A 443 -6.35 -9.36 -14.99
C ASN A 443 -5.19 -9.83 -15.88
N GLU A 444 -4.66 -8.97 -16.76
CA GLU A 444 -3.51 -9.31 -17.61
C GLU A 444 -2.25 -9.58 -16.77
N PHE A 445 -2.06 -8.88 -15.65
CA PHE A 445 -0.95 -9.17 -14.74
C PHE A 445 -1.19 -10.41 -13.87
N TRP A 446 -2.43 -10.63 -13.42
CA TRP A 446 -2.76 -11.67 -12.43
C TRP A 446 -3.06 -13.04 -13.03
N PHE A 447 -3.20 -13.14 -14.35
CA PHE A 447 -3.55 -14.37 -15.04
C PHE A 447 -2.54 -14.67 -16.15
N LEU A 448 -2.20 -15.96 -16.30
CA LEU A 448 -1.54 -16.49 -17.47
C LEU A 448 -2.61 -16.77 -18.53
N ASP A 449 -2.38 -16.32 -19.75
CA ASP A 449 -3.31 -16.43 -20.88
C ASP A 449 -2.67 -16.94 -22.17
#